data_AF-A0A3D5DCX9-F1
#
_entry.id   AF-A0A3D5DCX9-F1
#
_cell.length_a   1.000
_cell.length_b   1.000
_cell.length_c   1.000
_cell.angle_alpha   90.00
_cell.angle_beta   90.00
_cell.angle_gamma   90.00
#
_symmetry.space_group_name_H-M   'P 1'
#
loop_
_entity.id
_entity.type
_entity.pdbx_description
1 polymer ?
#
loop_
_entity_poly.entity_id
_entity_poly.type
_entity_poly.pdbx_seq_one_letter_code
_entity_poly.pdbx_strand_id
1 'polypeptide(L)'
;SYTGPSDLAVRRYLELESPAEFRAETAAFGDQLPARVKWHQGSTCELRLPVIIKRQCPVSIRVSVEYMRVGHGWEVVLLSRDAIAVAEYSGLYEVEISVAQLPLEPGMYTFTASLITEKSNQEREIHDSLGWLYGNGIEIEVVGDVDATGLDLPTDWEFTACPAVS
;
A
#
# COMPACT_ATOMS: atom_id res chain seq x y z
N SER A 1 -28.57 5.17 -11.72
CA SER A 1 -27.15 5.52 -11.90
C SER A 1 -26.54 5.74 -10.53
N TYR A 2 -25.36 5.19 -10.27
CA TYR A 2 -24.62 5.49 -9.05
C TYR A 2 -23.82 6.79 -9.26
N THR A 3 -23.84 7.69 -8.29
CA THR A 3 -23.06 8.93 -8.30
C THR A 3 -22.21 8.95 -7.03
N GLY A 4 -20.90 8.80 -7.17
CA GLY A 4 -19.97 8.75 -6.04
C GLY A 4 -18.59 8.17 -6.42
N PRO A 5 -17.65 8.14 -5.46
CA PRO A 5 -16.34 7.49 -5.61
C PRO A 5 -16.42 6.04 -6.13
N SER A 6 -15.48 5.64 -6.99
CA SER A 6 -15.53 4.33 -7.68
C SER A 6 -15.33 3.15 -6.74
N ASP A 7 -14.47 3.31 -5.75
CA ASP A 7 -14.21 2.36 -4.68
C ASP A 7 -15.50 2.00 -3.93
N LEU A 8 -16.33 3.00 -3.59
CA LEU A 8 -17.61 2.77 -2.93
C LEU A 8 -18.61 2.02 -3.82
N ALA A 9 -18.59 2.25 -5.14
CA ALA A 9 -19.40 1.49 -6.08
C ALA A 9 -18.96 0.01 -6.13
N VAL A 10 -17.64 -0.23 -6.21
CA VAL A 10 -17.08 -1.59 -6.29
C VAL A 10 -17.33 -2.38 -5.01
N ARG A 11 -17.14 -1.77 -3.83
CA ARG A 11 -17.42 -2.45 -2.55
C ARG A 11 -18.87 -2.88 -2.41
N ARG A 12 -19.81 -2.02 -2.82
CA ARG A 12 -21.24 -2.35 -2.85
C ARG A 12 -21.55 -3.48 -3.82
N TYR A 13 -20.90 -3.48 -4.99
CA TYR A 13 -21.06 -4.55 -5.97
C TYR A 13 -20.52 -5.89 -5.47
N LEU A 14 -19.39 -5.87 -4.76
CA LEU A 14 -18.73 -7.05 -4.21
C LEU A 14 -19.31 -7.51 -2.87
N GLU A 15 -20.36 -6.86 -2.37
CA GLU A 15 -21.00 -7.15 -1.07
C GLU A 15 -19.99 -7.22 0.09
N LEU A 16 -18.92 -6.42 0.02
CA LEU A 16 -17.86 -6.43 1.04
C LEU A 16 -18.39 -5.83 2.35
N GLU A 17 -18.25 -6.58 3.44
CA GLU A 17 -18.63 -6.16 4.78
C GLU A 17 -17.82 -4.94 5.27
N SER A 18 -18.37 -4.23 6.25
CA SER A 18 -17.79 -3.01 6.81
C SER A 18 -16.46 -3.29 7.55
N PRO A 19 -15.47 -2.38 7.50
CA PRO A 19 -14.14 -2.58 8.10
C PRO A 19 -14.15 -2.79 9.62
N ALA A 20 -15.27 -2.55 10.30
CA ALA A 20 -15.38 -2.62 11.74
C ALA A 20 -15.22 -4.04 12.33
N GLU A 21 -15.37 -5.09 11.52
CA GLU A 21 -15.45 -6.47 12.02
C GLU A 21 -14.11 -7.23 12.01
N PHE A 22 -13.06 -6.69 11.38
CA PHE A 22 -11.75 -7.37 11.23
C PHE A 22 -10.69 -6.93 12.26
N ARG A 23 -11.07 -6.62 13.51
CA ARG A 23 -10.05 -6.42 14.56
C ARG A 23 -9.53 -7.77 15.04
N ALA A 24 -8.45 -8.28 14.45
CA ALA A 24 -7.88 -9.53 14.90
C ALA A 24 -7.45 -9.48 16.38
N GLU A 25 -7.54 -10.64 17.01
CA GLU A 25 -7.10 -10.87 18.39
C GLU A 25 -5.58 -10.80 18.55
N THR A 26 -4.83 -10.84 17.44
CA THR A 26 -3.38 -11.05 17.42
C THR A 26 -2.61 -9.75 17.18
N ALA A 27 -2.88 -9.05 16.08
CA ALA A 27 -2.27 -7.76 15.77
C ALA A 27 -3.28 -6.86 15.04
N ALA A 28 -3.17 -5.55 15.23
CA ALA A 28 -4.06 -4.57 14.60
C ALA A 28 -3.32 -3.25 14.34
N PHE A 29 -3.79 -2.47 13.38
CA PHE A 29 -3.43 -1.07 13.29
C PHE A 29 -4.06 -0.29 14.44
N GLY A 30 -3.36 0.73 14.93
CA GLY A 30 -3.87 1.62 15.98
C GLY A 30 -4.95 2.57 15.46
N ASP A 31 -5.65 3.24 16.38
CA ASP A 31 -6.78 4.13 16.03
C ASP A 31 -6.34 5.49 15.44
N GLN A 32 -5.05 5.83 15.52
CA GLN A 32 -4.50 7.11 15.09
C GLN A 32 -3.97 7.07 13.66
N LEU A 33 -4.80 6.62 12.71
CA LEU A 33 -4.44 6.59 11.30
C LEU A 33 -4.86 7.90 10.60
N PRO A 34 -4.02 8.49 9.75
CA PRO A 34 -4.44 9.60 8.92
C PRO A 34 -5.45 9.10 7.88
N ALA A 35 -6.58 9.78 7.73
CA ALA A 35 -7.52 9.46 6.64
C ALA A 35 -6.94 9.83 5.26
N ARG A 36 -6.10 10.87 5.23
CA ARG A 36 -5.43 11.37 4.03
C ARG A 36 -4.05 11.90 4.38
N VAL A 37 -3.09 11.69 3.48
CA VAL A 37 -1.78 12.33 3.50
C VAL A 37 -1.51 13.03 2.17
N LYS A 38 -0.68 14.07 2.23
CA LYS A 38 -0.23 14.82 1.06
C LYS A 38 1.26 14.56 0.85
N TRP A 39 1.60 14.09 -0.35
CA TRP A 39 2.96 13.79 -0.74
C TRP A 39 3.40 14.64 -1.93
N HIS A 40 4.70 14.88 -2.03
CA HIS A 40 5.26 15.70 -3.10
C HIS A 40 6.05 14.80 -4.07
N GLN A 41 5.72 14.88 -5.36
CA GLN A 41 6.44 14.18 -6.41
C GLN A 41 7.95 14.46 -6.32
N GLY A 42 8.77 13.42 -6.49
CA GLY A 42 10.24 13.51 -6.45
C GLY A 42 10.84 13.78 -5.07
N SER A 43 10.03 13.97 -4.03
CA SER A 43 10.50 14.16 -2.65
C SER A 43 10.53 12.84 -1.88
N THR A 44 11.34 12.76 -0.83
CA THR A 44 11.20 11.68 0.16
C THR A 44 9.93 11.89 0.95
N CYS A 45 9.04 10.91 0.92
CA CYS A 45 7.74 10.96 1.57
C CYS A 45 7.68 9.91 2.67
N GLU A 46 7.03 10.26 3.79
CA GLU A 46 6.95 9.41 4.97
C GLU A 46 5.49 9.18 5.40
N LEU A 47 5.23 8.01 5.96
CA LEU A 47 3.97 7.65 6.59
C LEU A 47 4.25 6.80 7.83
N ARG A 48 3.63 7.16 8.95
CA ARG A 48 3.75 6.43 10.22
C ARG A 48 2.44 5.73 10.54
N LEU A 49 2.54 4.44 10.82
CA LEU A 49 1.40 3.59 11.14
C LEU A 49 1.57 3.04 12.56
N PRO A 50 0.66 3.39 13.50
CA PRO A 50 0.66 2.73 14.80
C PRO A 50 0.23 1.27 14.62
N VAL A 51 0.95 0.35 15.27
CA VAL A 51 0.66 -1.09 15.27
C VAL A 51 0.60 -1.60 16.70
N ILE A 52 -0.43 -2.38 17.00
CA ILE A 52 -0.67 -3.00 18.29
C ILE A 52 -0.52 -4.52 18.12
N ILE A 53 0.46 -5.12 18.77
CA ILE A 53 0.59 -6.58 18.86
C ILE A 53 0.02 -7.02 20.22
N LYS A 54 -1.08 -7.77 20.18
CA LYS A 54 -1.83 -8.24 21.36
C LYS A 54 -1.34 -9.60 21.86
N ARG A 55 -0.84 -10.45 20.97
CA ARG A 55 -0.29 -11.78 21.29
C ARG A 55 1.09 -11.96 20.67
N GLN A 56 1.99 -12.62 21.41
CA GLN A 56 3.34 -12.91 20.94
C GLN A 56 3.29 -13.79 19.69
N CYS A 57 3.70 -13.23 18.57
CA CYS A 57 3.86 -13.90 17.27
C CYS A 57 4.68 -13.00 16.34
N PRO A 58 5.40 -13.56 15.37
CA PRO A 58 6.10 -12.75 14.39
C PRO A 58 5.11 -12.04 13.47
N VAL A 59 5.10 -10.71 13.54
CA VAL A 59 4.27 -9.84 12.70
C VAL A 59 5.16 -9.12 11.70
N SER A 60 4.76 -9.17 10.43
CA SER A 60 5.32 -8.38 9.35
C SER A 60 4.24 -7.53 8.70
N ILE A 61 4.65 -6.51 7.94
CA ILE A 61 3.76 -5.65 7.17
C ILE A 61 4.09 -5.76 5.68
N ARG A 62 3.05 -5.76 4.84
CA ARG A 62 3.15 -5.51 3.40
C ARG A 62 2.37 -4.27 3.06
N VAL A 63 2.89 -3.48 2.13
CA VAL A 63 2.27 -2.21 1.75
C VAL A 63 2.22 -2.07 0.24
N SER A 64 1.18 -1.41 -0.25
CA SER A 64 1.03 -1.02 -1.63
C SER A 64 0.48 0.41 -1.74
N VAL A 65 0.81 1.07 -2.83
CA VAL A 65 0.09 2.27 -3.29
C VAL A 65 -0.64 1.88 -4.56
N GLU A 66 -1.90 2.22 -4.62
CA GLU A 66 -2.84 1.78 -5.62
C GLU A 66 -3.50 2.97 -6.28
N TYR A 67 -3.69 2.88 -7.59
CA TYR A 67 -4.41 3.85 -8.38
C TYR A 67 -5.74 3.25 -8.83
N MET A 68 -6.84 3.97 -8.59
CA MET A 68 -8.17 3.56 -9.03
C MET A 68 -8.78 4.63 -9.92
N ARG A 69 -9.09 4.26 -11.17
CA ARG A 69 -9.67 5.18 -12.14
C ARG A 69 -10.93 4.59 -12.75
N VAL A 70 -12.01 5.38 -12.72
CA VAL A 70 -13.29 5.05 -13.36
C VAL A 70 -13.03 4.63 -14.80
N GLY A 71 -13.53 3.45 -15.19
CA GLY A 71 -13.44 2.94 -16.56
C GLY A 71 -12.05 2.40 -16.97
N HIS A 72 -11.04 2.48 -16.11
CA HIS A 72 -9.69 1.94 -16.37
C HIS A 72 -9.30 0.81 -15.41
N GLY A 73 -9.94 0.76 -14.24
CA GLY A 73 -9.75 -0.32 -13.27
C GLY A 73 -8.90 0.10 -12.08
N TRP A 74 -8.26 -0.92 -11.48
CA TRP A 74 -7.43 -0.82 -10.29
C TRP A 74 -6.03 -1.33 -10.63
N GLU A 75 -5.02 -0.56 -10.25
CA GLU A 75 -3.61 -0.88 -10.51
C GLU A 75 -2.77 -0.64 -9.25
N VAL A 76 -1.86 -1.58 -8.96
CA VAL A 76 -0.83 -1.41 -7.94
C VAL A 76 0.35 -0.67 -8.58
N VAL A 77 0.60 0.57 -8.14
CA VAL A 77 1.67 1.42 -8.70
C VAL A 77 2.96 1.37 -7.87
N LEU A 78 2.86 1.08 -6.57
CA LEU A 78 4.00 0.77 -5.71
C LEU A 78 3.67 -0.44 -4.85
N LEU A 79 4.67 -1.29 -4.61
CA LEU A 79 4.54 -2.49 -3.81
C LEU A 79 5.82 -2.74 -3.02
N SER A 80 5.71 -3.05 -1.73
CA SER A 80 6.86 -3.55 -0.97
C SER A 80 7.32 -4.89 -1.54
N ARG A 81 8.61 -4.99 -1.91
CA ARG A 81 9.19 -6.22 -2.48
C ARG A 81 8.95 -7.43 -1.56
N ASP A 82 9.28 -7.27 -0.29
CA ASP A 82 9.19 -8.29 0.74
C ASP A 82 8.26 -7.84 1.86
N ALA A 83 7.85 -8.78 2.72
CA ALA A 83 7.23 -8.43 3.99
C ALA A 83 8.30 -7.82 4.90
N ILE A 84 7.99 -6.69 5.53
CA ILE A 84 8.89 -5.99 6.44
C ILE A 84 8.55 -6.44 7.86
N ALA A 85 9.52 -6.98 8.60
CA ALA A 85 9.32 -7.38 9.98
C ALA A 85 8.95 -6.16 10.84
N VAL A 86 7.89 -6.28 11.65
CA VAL A 86 7.44 -5.24 12.60
C VAL A 86 7.98 -5.57 13.99
N ALA A 87 7.51 -6.66 14.58
CA ALA A 87 7.96 -7.15 15.88
C ALA A 87 7.37 -8.55 16.16
N GLU A 88 7.87 -9.20 17.22
CA GLU A 88 7.41 -10.54 17.63
C GLU A 88 6.68 -10.57 18.99
N TYR A 89 6.85 -9.51 19.79
CA TYR A 89 6.35 -9.43 21.15
C TYR A 89 5.14 -8.52 21.25
N SER A 90 4.28 -8.78 22.22
CA SER A 90 3.15 -7.90 22.50
C SER A 90 3.64 -6.49 22.88
N GLY A 91 2.95 -5.47 22.38
CA GLY A 91 3.36 -4.09 22.57
C GLY A 91 2.73 -3.13 21.58
N LEU A 92 3.06 -1.85 21.76
CA LEU A 92 2.75 -0.76 20.83
C LEU A 92 4.00 -0.44 20.03
N TYR A 93 3.86 -0.39 18.71
CA TYR A 93 4.93 -0.13 17.77
C TYR A 93 4.50 0.97 16.80
N GLU A 94 5.47 1.62 16.18
CA GLU A 94 5.26 2.54 15.08
C GLU A 94 6.06 2.06 13.89
N VAL A 95 5.39 1.84 12.77
CA VAL A 95 6.03 1.50 11.50
C VAL A 95 6.16 2.77 10.69
N GLU A 96 7.40 3.19 10.43
CA GLU A 96 7.70 4.29 9.51
C GLU A 96 7.98 3.74 8.11
N ILE A 97 7.23 4.21 7.14
CA ILE A 97 7.38 3.87 5.73
C ILE A 97 7.93 5.11 5.03
N SER A 98 9.06 4.96 4.36
CA SER A 98 9.69 6.02 3.60
C SER A 98 9.80 5.63 2.13
N VAL A 99 9.32 6.49 1.24
CA VAL A 99 9.48 6.36 -0.21
C VAL A 99 10.39 7.50 -0.66
N ALA A 100 11.64 7.17 -0.95
CA ALA A 100 12.61 8.14 -1.47
C ALA A 100 12.27 8.50 -2.92
N GLN A 101 12.40 9.80 -3.25
CA GLN A 101 12.15 10.32 -4.60
C GLN A 101 10.85 9.81 -5.20
N LEU A 102 9.71 10.15 -4.56
CA LEU A 102 8.41 9.58 -4.87
C LEU A 102 8.14 9.52 -6.39
N PRO A 103 8.06 8.32 -6.97
CA PRO A 103 7.98 8.14 -8.41
C PRO A 103 6.54 8.12 -8.92
N LEU A 104 5.66 8.93 -8.32
CA LEU A 104 4.25 9.02 -8.69
C LEU A 104 3.95 10.38 -9.29
N GLU A 105 3.15 10.38 -10.35
CA GLU A 105 2.62 11.59 -10.95
C GLU A 105 1.61 12.29 -10.00
N PRO A 106 1.36 13.59 -10.17
CA PRO A 106 0.33 14.28 -9.41
C PRO A 106 -1.05 13.62 -9.59
N GLY A 107 -1.73 13.32 -8.48
CA GLY A 107 -2.99 12.59 -8.53
C GLY A 107 -3.46 12.05 -7.18
N MET A 108 -4.58 11.32 -7.21
CA MET A 108 -5.15 10.64 -6.05
C MET A 108 -4.84 9.15 -6.11
N TYR A 109 -4.31 8.63 -5.01
CA TYR A 109 -3.96 7.22 -4.81
C TYR A 109 -4.51 6.73 -3.47
N THR A 110 -4.51 5.41 -3.30
CA THR A 110 -4.83 4.76 -2.02
C THR A 110 -3.61 4.02 -1.53
N PHE A 111 -3.23 4.28 -0.28
CA PHE A 111 -2.29 3.44 0.44
C PHE A 111 -3.02 2.28 1.12
N THR A 112 -2.51 1.08 0.87
CA THR A 112 -3.00 -0.19 1.41
C THR A 112 -1.88 -0.82 2.23
N ALA A 113 -2.23 -1.44 3.35
CA ALA A 113 -1.29 -2.17 4.19
C ALA A 113 -1.94 -3.39 4.84
N SER A 114 -1.20 -4.48 4.99
CA SER A 114 -1.67 -5.68 5.69
C SER A 114 -0.64 -6.13 6.71
N LEU A 115 -1.09 -6.36 7.95
CA LEU A 115 -0.31 -7.04 8.97
C LEU A 115 -0.47 -8.55 8.80
N ILE A 116 0.65 -9.25 8.70
CA ILE A 116 0.68 -10.67 8.39
C ILE A 116 1.64 -11.45 9.28
N THR A 117 1.40 -12.75 9.43
CA THR A 117 2.42 -13.72 9.85
C THR A 117 2.69 -14.67 8.69
N GLU A 118 3.96 -14.84 8.34
CA GLU A 118 4.38 -15.87 7.38
C GLU A 118 4.49 -17.22 8.11
N LYS A 119 3.66 -18.20 7.74
CA LYS A 119 3.64 -19.54 8.36
C LYS A 119 4.56 -20.53 7.65
N SER A 120 4.71 -20.39 6.33
CA SER A 120 5.58 -21.19 5.46
C SER A 120 5.73 -20.50 4.09
N ASN A 121 6.47 -21.09 3.13
CA ASN A 121 6.83 -20.45 1.85
C ASN A 121 5.67 -19.87 1.00
N GLN A 122 4.41 -20.18 1.29
CA GLN A 122 3.26 -19.62 0.57
C GLN A 122 2.03 -19.31 1.45
N GLU A 123 2.03 -19.73 2.72
CA GLU A 123 0.87 -19.51 3.60
C GLU A 123 1.09 -18.29 4.48
N ARG A 124 0.13 -17.36 4.42
CA ARG A 124 0.12 -16.13 5.20
C ARG A 124 -1.19 -16.03 5.95
N GLU A 125 -1.10 -15.68 7.22
CA GLU A 125 -2.26 -15.26 8.01
C GLU A 125 -2.31 -13.74 8.02
N ILE A 126 -3.46 -13.17 7.66
CA ILE A 126 -3.71 -11.73 7.73
C ILE A 126 -4.36 -11.43 9.08
N HIS A 127 -3.76 -10.53 9.84
CA HIS A 127 -4.29 -10.08 11.13
C HIS A 127 -5.15 -8.82 10.98
N ASP A 128 -4.68 -7.86 10.19
CA ASP A 128 -5.42 -6.62 9.97
C ASP A 128 -5.05 -6.05 8.60
N SER A 129 -5.93 -5.24 8.02
CA SER A 129 -5.69 -4.62 6.72
C SER A 129 -6.31 -3.24 6.61
N LEU A 130 -5.53 -2.31 6.06
CA LEU A 130 -5.95 -1.02 5.55
C LEU A 130 -6.04 -1.11 4.04
N GLY A 131 -7.11 -0.62 3.45
CA GLY A 131 -7.22 -0.54 1.99
C GLY A 131 -8.57 -0.03 1.53
N TRP A 132 -8.65 0.39 0.28
CA TRP A 132 -9.92 0.89 -0.29
C TRP A 132 -11.00 -0.19 -0.28
N LEU A 133 -10.66 -1.48 -0.47
CA LEU A 133 -11.62 -2.59 -0.41
C LEU A 133 -12.36 -2.63 0.93
N TYR A 134 -11.66 -2.31 2.01
CA TYR A 134 -12.22 -2.25 3.35
C TYR A 134 -12.73 -0.85 3.70
N GLY A 135 -12.45 0.19 2.91
CA GLY A 135 -12.89 1.56 3.20
C GLY A 135 -12.20 2.23 4.38
N ASN A 136 -11.07 1.67 4.81
CA ASN A 136 -10.18 2.21 5.84
C ASN A 136 -8.77 2.46 5.27
N GLY A 137 -8.63 2.46 3.94
CA GLY A 137 -7.40 2.86 3.26
C GLY A 137 -7.06 4.32 3.51
N ILE A 138 -5.78 4.65 3.41
CA ILE A 138 -5.30 6.02 3.59
C ILE A 138 -5.22 6.66 2.20
N GLU A 139 -5.92 7.76 1.99
CA GLU A 139 -5.81 8.49 0.72
C GLU A 139 -4.46 9.19 0.62
N ILE A 140 -3.79 9.07 -0.52
CA ILE A 140 -2.59 9.85 -0.84
C ILE A 140 -2.95 10.85 -1.95
N GLU A 141 -2.79 12.13 -1.65
CA GLU A 141 -2.76 13.19 -2.65
C GLU A 141 -1.31 13.47 -3.02
N VAL A 142 -0.90 13.11 -4.23
CA VAL A 142 0.40 13.47 -4.78
C VAL A 142 0.27 14.82 -5.47
N VAL A 143 1.10 15.78 -5.07
CA VAL A 143 1.20 17.09 -5.72
C VAL A 143 2.59 17.29 -6.32
N GLY A 144 2.64 18.01 -7.43
CA GLY A 144 3.86 18.24 -8.18
C GLY A 144 3.58 19.11 -9.38
N ASP A 145 4.62 19.34 -10.18
CA ASP A 145 4.47 20.05 -11.45
C ASP A 145 3.98 19.06 -12.50
N VAL A 146 2.77 19.27 -13.02
CA VAL A 146 2.14 18.40 -14.02
C VAL A 146 2.91 18.45 -15.35
N ASP A 147 3.68 19.52 -15.57
CA ASP A 147 4.49 19.73 -16.78
C ASP A 147 5.89 19.09 -16.68
N ALA A 148 6.29 18.62 -15.49
CA ALA A 148 7.49 17.80 -15.31
C ALA A 148 7.18 16.36 -15.78
N THR A 149 7.08 16.18 -17.10
CA THR A 149 6.74 14.89 -17.70
C THR A 149 7.76 13.80 -17.36
N GLY A 150 7.31 12.78 -16.63
CA GLY A 150 7.87 11.43 -16.59
C GLY A 150 8.96 11.21 -15.56
N LEU A 151 8.94 10.02 -14.93
CA LEU A 151 10.17 9.45 -14.37
C LEU A 151 11.24 9.45 -15.46
N ASP A 152 12.39 10.06 -15.16
CA ASP A 152 13.61 9.83 -15.91
C ASP A 152 14.10 8.41 -15.63
N LEU A 153 13.42 7.44 -16.24
CA LEU A 153 13.91 6.07 -16.29
C LEU A 153 15.12 6.07 -17.23
N PRO A 154 16.25 5.45 -16.85
CA PRO A 154 17.36 5.31 -17.78
C PRO A 154 16.87 4.59 -19.04
N THR A 155 16.82 5.32 -20.16
CA THR A 155 16.37 4.84 -21.47
C THR A 155 17.54 4.32 -22.33
N ASP A 156 18.74 4.24 -21.75
CA ASP A 156 19.89 3.63 -22.41
C ASP A 156 19.79 2.11 -22.30
N TRP A 157 19.34 1.48 -23.39
CA TRP A 157 19.33 0.04 -23.57
C TRP A 157 20.56 -0.38 -24.39
N GLU A 158 21.50 -1.09 -23.77
CA GLU A 158 22.59 -1.75 -24.50
C GLU A 158 22.19 -3.19 -24.85
N PHE A 159 22.12 -3.48 -26.16
CA PHE A 159 21.91 -4.84 -26.67
C PHE A 159 23.26 -5.44 -27.07
N THR A 160 23.66 -6.53 -26.42
CA THR A 160 24.82 -7.33 -26.86
C THR A 160 24.32 -8.57 -27.60
N ALA A 161 24.63 -8.68 -28.90
CA ALA A 161 24.36 -9.89 -29.66
C ALA A 161 25.41 -10.96 -29.34
N CYS A 162 24.97 -12.11 -28.82
CA CYS A 162 25.84 -13.28 -28.70
C CYS A 162 26.07 -13.92 -30.07
N PRO A 163 27.30 -14.28 -30.44
CA PRO A 163 27.56 -15.02 -31.68
C PRO A 163 26.90 -16.40 -31.64
N ALA A 164 26.32 -16.81 -32.77
CA ALA A 164 25.74 -18.14 -32.91
C ALA A 164 26.83 -19.20 -32.73
N VAL A 165 26.59 -20.16 -31.82
CA VAL A 165 27.44 -21.33 -31.66
C VAL A 165 27.19 -22.24 -32.87
N SER A 166 28.23 -22.45 -33.67
CA SER A 166 28.25 -23.36 -34.82
C SER A 166 28.28 -24.83 -34.41
#